data_AF-A0A1M6MG91-F1
#
_entry.id   AF-A0A1M6MG91-F1
#
_cell.length_a   1.000
_cell.length_b   1.000
_cell.length_c   1.000
_cell.angle_alpha   90.00
_cell.angle_beta   90.00
_cell.angle_gamma   90.00
#
_symmetry.space_group_name_H-M   'P 1'
#
loop_
_entity.id
_entity.type
_entity.pdbx_description
1 polymer ?
#
loop_
_entity_poly.entity_id
_entity_poly.type
_entity_poly.pdbx_seq_one_letter_code
_entity_poly.pdbx_strand_id
1 'polypeptide(L)'
;MKSTEKSEDFKSNDDKIDWSKQYEVVEKIGVRGYLQIHLEECKYIWRNMVPKSGQANNLQGEMLRMVVKLSNEAINNGNINWDDNFEWFCDFLKENLVSCGLFDETKIMKIKMILDYIKDNGNYARKYANGEISDNQVDILKLAYTDDDIYDYLSDAIAEYYLAHKAPISYEIKDFIYR
;
A
#
# COMPACT_ATOMS: atom_id res chain seq x y z
N MET A 1 -10.72 -1.00 63.73
CA MET A 1 -10.47 -1.98 62.66
C MET A 1 -10.07 -1.21 61.42
N LYS A 2 -8.89 -1.54 60.87
CA LYS A 2 -8.32 -0.97 59.65
C LYS A 2 -9.01 -1.58 58.43
N SER A 3 -9.24 -0.76 57.42
CA SER A 3 -9.18 -1.18 56.00
C SER A 3 -9.12 0.08 55.15
N THR A 4 -7.92 0.67 55.08
CA THR A 4 -7.56 1.62 54.04
C THR A 4 -7.17 0.76 52.84
N GLU A 5 -8.05 0.66 51.85
CA GLU A 5 -7.71 0.06 50.56
C GLU A 5 -6.63 0.93 49.93
N LYS A 6 -5.44 0.35 49.78
CA LYS A 6 -4.38 0.91 48.95
C LYS A 6 -4.90 0.82 47.51
N SER A 7 -5.12 1.96 46.87
CA SER A 7 -5.16 2.02 45.42
C SER A 7 -3.83 1.48 44.90
N GLU A 8 -3.88 0.33 44.25
CA GLU A 8 -2.74 -0.19 43.51
C GLU A 8 -2.46 0.79 42.37
N ASP A 9 -1.32 1.49 42.47
CA ASP A 9 -0.76 2.26 41.36
C ASP A 9 -0.59 1.30 40.18
N PHE A 10 -1.48 1.43 39.19
CA PHE A 10 -1.33 0.83 37.87
C PHE A 10 -0.09 1.47 37.23
N LYS A 11 1.08 0.87 37.45
CA LYS A 11 2.26 1.22 36.68
C LYS A 11 2.02 0.72 35.27
N SER A 12 1.63 1.59 34.34
CA SER A 12 1.73 1.22 32.93
C SER A 12 3.21 1.03 32.65
N ASN A 13 3.61 -0.21 32.43
CA ASN A 13 4.81 -0.48 31.64
C ASN A 13 4.42 -0.18 30.20
N ASP A 14 4.19 1.10 29.88
CA ASP A 14 4.14 1.54 28.49
C ASP A 14 5.57 1.53 27.99
N ASP A 15 6.01 0.35 27.54
CA ASP A 15 7.10 0.25 26.60
C ASP A 15 6.70 1.11 25.39
N LYS A 16 7.18 2.36 25.37
CA LYS A 16 6.88 3.32 24.30
C LYS A 16 7.21 2.64 22.98
N ILE A 17 6.21 2.47 22.13
CA ILE A 17 6.38 1.90 20.81
C ILE A 17 7.36 2.78 20.04
N ASP A 18 8.45 2.16 19.60
CA ASP A 18 9.45 2.81 18.77
C ASP A 18 8.96 2.87 17.33
N TRP A 19 8.21 3.93 17.02
CA TRP A 19 7.62 4.17 15.71
C TRP A 19 8.66 4.29 14.58
N SER A 20 9.94 4.55 14.90
CA SER A 20 10.99 4.63 13.88
C SER A 20 11.21 3.29 13.16
N LYS A 21 10.89 2.17 13.81
CA LYS A 21 11.03 0.82 13.24
C LYS A 21 10.13 0.58 12.03
N GLN A 22 9.03 1.32 11.89
CA GLN A 22 8.14 1.24 10.73
C GLN A 22 8.87 1.59 9.42
N TYR A 23 9.92 2.42 9.50
CA TYR A 23 10.67 2.88 8.34
C TYR A 23 11.78 1.94 7.91
N GLU A 24 12.20 0.99 8.75
CA GLU A 24 13.37 0.14 8.47
C GLU A 24 13.27 -0.60 7.13
N VAL A 25 12.08 -1.10 6.79
CA VAL A 25 11.87 -1.82 5.53
C VAL A 25 12.01 -0.87 4.35
N VAL A 26 11.39 0.31 4.42
CA VAL A 26 11.40 1.30 3.33
C VAL A 26 12.77 1.96 3.18
N GLU A 27 13.51 2.14 4.26
CA GLU A 27 14.92 2.54 4.25
C GLU A 27 15.80 1.49 3.58
N LYS A 28 15.60 0.20 3.87
CA LYS A 28 16.34 -0.90 3.22
C LYS A 28 16.02 -1.01 1.73
N ILE A 29 14.77 -0.74 1.32
CA ILE A 29 14.38 -0.63 -0.10
C ILE A 29 15.06 0.60 -0.74
N GLY A 30 15.38 1.62 0.04
CA GLY A 30 16.04 2.84 -0.42
C GLY A 30 15.08 3.77 -1.14
N VAL A 31 13.85 3.90 -0.63
CA VAL A 31 12.83 4.85 -1.12
C VAL A 31 12.21 5.69 0.00
N ARG A 32 12.75 5.63 1.23
CA ARG A 32 12.26 6.45 2.35
C ARG A 32 12.34 7.94 2.00
N GLY A 33 11.21 8.64 2.15
CA GLY A 33 11.10 10.07 1.84
C GLY A 33 11.15 10.39 0.35
N TYR A 34 10.91 9.39 -0.52
CA TYR A 34 10.71 9.64 -1.94
C TYR A 34 9.54 10.62 -2.13
N LEU A 35 9.74 11.62 -2.99
CA LEU A 35 8.74 12.61 -3.34
C LEU A 35 8.34 12.40 -4.79
N GLN A 36 7.04 12.37 -5.05
CA GLN A 36 6.51 12.21 -6.41
C GLN A 36 7.11 13.21 -7.40
N ILE A 37 7.62 12.70 -8.52
CA ILE A 37 8.23 13.47 -9.61
C ILE A 37 7.21 13.72 -10.72
N HIS A 38 6.39 12.72 -11.06
CA HIS A 38 5.45 12.74 -12.18
C HIS A 38 4.01 13.05 -11.74
N LEU A 39 3.86 14.02 -10.83
CA LEU A 39 2.57 14.42 -10.27
C LEU A 39 1.57 14.87 -11.35
N GLU A 40 2.01 15.62 -12.36
CA GLU A 40 1.12 16.13 -13.40
C GLU A 40 0.67 15.02 -14.36
N GLU A 41 1.54 14.08 -14.69
CA GLU A 41 1.17 12.88 -15.45
C GLU A 41 0.18 12.01 -14.65
N CYS A 42 0.42 11.79 -13.36
CA CYS A 42 -0.51 11.06 -12.50
C CYS A 42 -1.88 11.73 -12.45
N LYS A 43 -1.93 13.08 -12.30
CA LYS A 43 -3.19 13.84 -12.38
C LYS A 43 -3.87 13.70 -13.74
N TYR A 44 -3.10 13.67 -14.82
CA TYR A 44 -3.65 13.47 -16.15
C TYR A 44 -4.28 12.09 -16.30
N ILE A 45 -3.56 11.02 -15.92
CA ILE A 45 -4.07 9.64 -15.94
C ILE A 45 -5.34 9.56 -15.09
N TRP A 46 -5.31 10.08 -13.85
CA TRP A 46 -6.47 10.07 -12.96
C TRP A 46 -7.70 10.76 -13.58
N ARG A 47 -7.53 11.95 -14.16
CA ARG A 47 -8.65 12.74 -14.69
C ARG A 47 -9.24 12.18 -15.98
N ASN A 48 -8.41 11.56 -16.82
CA ASN A 48 -8.80 11.21 -18.19
C ASN A 48 -8.92 9.70 -18.44
N MET A 49 -8.27 8.89 -17.62
CA MET A 49 -8.15 7.44 -17.82
C MET A 49 -8.80 6.63 -16.71
N VAL A 50 -9.06 7.22 -15.54
CA VAL A 50 -9.78 6.58 -14.44
C VAL A 50 -11.24 7.08 -14.43
N PRO A 51 -12.24 6.18 -14.48
CA PRO A 51 -13.64 6.58 -14.38
C PRO A 51 -13.97 7.06 -12.97
N LYS A 52 -15.04 7.86 -12.82
CA LYS A 52 -15.52 8.32 -11.51
C LYS A 52 -15.89 7.18 -10.55
N SER A 53 -16.24 6.02 -11.09
CA SER A 53 -16.59 4.81 -10.36
C SER A 53 -16.34 3.60 -11.26
N GLY A 54 -15.92 2.48 -10.67
CA GLY A 54 -15.60 1.27 -11.40
C GLY A 54 -14.12 1.13 -11.72
N GLN A 55 -13.80 0.00 -12.33
CA GLN A 55 -12.52 -0.25 -12.96
C GLN A 55 -12.35 0.65 -14.18
N ALA A 56 -11.12 1.12 -14.42
CA ALA A 56 -10.78 1.74 -15.69
C ALA A 56 -10.81 0.69 -16.80
N ASN A 57 -11.15 1.10 -18.01
CA ASN A 57 -11.14 0.22 -19.20
C ASN A 57 -9.79 0.23 -19.95
N ASN A 58 -8.78 0.84 -19.33
CA ASN A 58 -7.43 0.95 -19.86
C ASN A 58 -6.41 0.68 -18.75
N LEU A 59 -5.28 0.09 -19.14
CA LEU A 59 -4.29 -0.45 -18.22
C LEU A 59 -3.63 0.64 -17.37
N GLN A 60 -3.28 1.77 -17.96
CA GLN A 60 -2.61 2.87 -17.25
C GLN A 60 -3.51 3.44 -16.13
N GLY A 61 -4.77 3.72 -16.47
CA GLY A 61 -5.76 4.19 -15.49
C GLY A 61 -6.02 3.14 -14.42
N GLU A 62 -6.14 1.87 -14.80
CA GLU A 62 -6.45 0.82 -13.81
C GLU A 62 -5.29 0.62 -12.84
N MET A 63 -4.04 0.59 -13.31
CA MET A 63 -2.88 0.50 -12.41
C MET A 63 -2.84 1.68 -11.43
N LEU A 64 -3.07 2.92 -11.90
CA LEU A 64 -3.08 4.08 -11.01
C LEU A 64 -4.24 3.99 -10.00
N ARG A 65 -5.42 3.55 -10.44
CA ARG A 65 -6.57 3.31 -9.55
C ARG A 65 -6.23 2.32 -8.44
N MET A 66 -5.56 1.22 -8.77
CA MET A 66 -5.13 0.21 -7.80
C MET A 66 -4.16 0.78 -6.75
N VAL A 67 -3.13 1.52 -7.17
CA VAL A 67 -2.18 2.15 -6.23
C VAL A 67 -2.89 3.12 -5.29
N VAL A 68 -3.81 3.94 -5.80
CA VAL A 68 -4.61 4.85 -4.97
C VAL A 68 -5.51 4.09 -3.99
N LYS A 69 -6.10 2.96 -4.39
CA LYS A 69 -6.91 2.13 -3.48
C LYS A 69 -6.05 1.50 -2.38
N LEU A 70 -4.86 0.99 -2.70
CA LEU A 70 -3.91 0.44 -1.73
C LEU A 70 -3.48 1.52 -0.72
N SER A 71 -3.10 2.70 -1.20
CA SER A 71 -2.74 3.85 -0.36
C SER A 71 -3.90 4.26 0.55
N ASN A 72 -5.11 4.42 0.01
CA ASN A 72 -6.28 4.78 0.79
C ASN A 72 -6.61 3.74 1.87
N GLU A 73 -6.49 2.45 1.56
CA GLU A 73 -6.75 1.38 2.53
C GLU A 73 -5.73 1.38 3.67
N ALA A 74 -4.45 1.56 3.38
CA ALA A 74 -3.42 1.65 4.41
C ALA A 74 -3.57 2.92 5.26
N ILE A 75 -3.69 4.09 4.62
CA ILE A 75 -3.64 5.40 5.28
C ILE A 75 -4.94 5.68 6.05
N ASN A 76 -6.10 5.45 5.44
CA ASN A 76 -7.37 5.85 6.04
C ASN A 76 -8.03 4.73 6.86
N ASN A 77 -7.75 3.47 6.53
CA ASN A 77 -8.41 2.32 7.16
C ASN A 77 -7.44 1.43 7.95
N GLY A 78 -6.12 1.69 7.92
CA GLY A 78 -5.13 0.85 8.60
C GLY A 78 -5.14 -0.60 8.11
N ASN A 79 -5.52 -0.83 6.85
CA ASN A 79 -5.71 -2.16 6.24
C ASN A 79 -6.80 -3.04 6.88
N ILE A 80 -7.73 -2.49 7.66
CA ILE A 80 -8.77 -3.31 8.31
C ILE A 80 -9.74 -3.98 7.32
N ASN A 81 -9.91 -3.41 6.12
CA ASN A 81 -10.76 -3.96 5.06
C ASN A 81 -9.96 -4.78 4.04
N TRP A 82 -8.72 -5.17 4.37
CA TRP A 82 -7.87 -5.90 3.45
C TRP A 82 -8.48 -7.25 3.05
N ASP A 83 -8.65 -7.47 1.74
CA ASP A 83 -9.34 -8.61 1.12
C ASP A 83 -8.58 -9.12 -0.12
N ASP A 84 -9.08 -10.18 -0.73
CA ASP A 84 -8.41 -10.85 -1.85
C ASP A 84 -8.19 -9.93 -3.06
N ASN A 85 -8.99 -8.85 -3.19
CA ASN A 85 -8.82 -7.90 -4.29
C ASN A 85 -7.60 -7.02 -4.07
N PHE A 86 -7.28 -6.62 -2.84
CA PHE A 86 -6.06 -5.88 -2.56
C PHE A 86 -4.80 -6.74 -2.77
N GLU A 87 -4.86 -8.02 -2.41
CA GLU A 87 -3.78 -8.97 -2.75
C GLU A 87 -3.61 -9.10 -4.26
N TRP A 88 -4.72 -9.20 -4.99
CA TRP A 88 -4.70 -9.26 -6.44
C TRP A 88 -4.17 -7.97 -7.06
N PHE A 89 -4.47 -6.79 -6.51
CA PHE A 89 -3.88 -5.51 -6.95
C PHE A 89 -2.35 -5.53 -6.83
N CYS A 90 -1.80 -6.00 -5.70
CA CYS A 90 -0.36 -6.13 -5.52
C CYS A 90 0.28 -7.04 -6.58
N ASP A 91 -0.33 -8.19 -6.86
CA ASP A 91 0.18 -9.15 -7.84
C ASP A 91 0.08 -8.61 -9.27
N PHE A 92 -1.06 -8.01 -9.62
CA PHE A 92 -1.30 -7.44 -10.95
C PHE A 92 -0.35 -6.28 -11.26
N LEU A 93 -0.17 -5.35 -10.31
CA LEU A 93 0.78 -4.25 -10.44
C LEU A 93 2.20 -4.77 -10.62
N LYS A 94 2.58 -5.79 -9.85
CA LYS A 94 3.92 -6.38 -9.91
C LYS A 94 4.16 -7.02 -11.27
N GLU A 95 3.23 -7.83 -11.76
CA GLU A 95 3.35 -8.48 -13.07
C GLU A 95 3.51 -7.46 -14.20
N ASN A 96 2.62 -6.45 -14.24
CA ASN A 96 2.61 -5.47 -15.32
C ASN A 96 3.82 -4.54 -15.29
N LEU A 97 4.21 -4.02 -14.11
CA LEU A 97 5.33 -3.10 -14.00
C LEU A 97 6.68 -3.82 -14.18
N VAL A 98 6.81 -5.07 -13.75
CA VAL A 98 8.06 -5.84 -13.92
C VAL A 98 8.24 -6.32 -15.36
N SER A 99 7.15 -6.72 -16.01
CA SER A 99 7.20 -7.33 -17.35
C SER A 99 7.10 -6.32 -18.49
N CYS A 100 6.95 -5.03 -18.18
CA CYS A 100 6.80 -3.98 -19.20
C CYS A 100 8.08 -3.71 -20.02
N GLY A 101 9.24 -4.17 -19.55
CA GLY A 101 10.53 -3.95 -20.23
C GLY A 101 11.06 -2.51 -20.20
N LEU A 102 10.44 -1.62 -19.42
CA LEU A 102 10.81 -0.19 -19.35
C LEU A 102 11.89 0.10 -18.29
N PHE A 103 11.89 -0.64 -17.20
CA PHE A 103 12.68 -0.32 -16.01
C PHE A 103 13.97 -1.14 -15.92
N ASP A 104 14.99 -0.54 -15.30
CA ASP A 104 16.21 -1.26 -14.94
C ASP A 104 15.98 -2.24 -13.76
N GLU A 105 16.98 -3.11 -13.54
CA GLU A 105 16.91 -4.13 -12.48
C GLU A 105 16.72 -3.53 -11.08
N THR A 106 17.30 -2.35 -10.81
CA THR A 106 17.20 -1.69 -9.50
C THR A 106 15.77 -1.25 -9.24
N LYS A 107 15.14 -0.58 -10.22
CA LYS A 107 13.77 -0.11 -10.13
C LYS A 107 12.79 -1.29 -10.09
N ILE A 108 13.00 -2.32 -10.91
CA ILE A 108 12.23 -3.58 -10.86
C ILE A 108 12.29 -4.20 -9.45
N MET A 109 13.48 -4.26 -8.85
CA MET A 109 13.64 -4.81 -7.50
C MET A 109 12.87 -4.00 -6.47
N LYS A 110 12.97 -2.66 -6.51
CA LYS A 110 12.23 -1.78 -5.59
C LYS A 110 10.73 -1.93 -5.73
N ILE A 111 10.20 -1.95 -6.96
CA ILE A 111 8.76 -2.17 -7.21
C ILE A 111 8.29 -3.49 -6.61
N LYS A 112 9.04 -4.59 -6.81
CA LYS A 112 8.71 -5.89 -6.22
C LYS A 112 8.66 -5.83 -4.70
N MET A 113 9.73 -5.31 -4.08
CA MET A 113 9.84 -5.23 -2.63
C MET A 113 8.75 -4.34 -2.01
N ILE A 114 8.39 -3.23 -2.65
CA ILE A 114 7.30 -2.36 -2.20
C ILE A 114 5.97 -3.11 -2.24
N LEU A 115 5.64 -3.76 -3.36
CA LEU A 115 4.36 -4.46 -3.51
C LEU A 115 4.27 -5.69 -2.61
N ASP A 116 5.38 -6.40 -2.37
CA ASP A 116 5.48 -7.45 -1.37
C ASP A 116 5.24 -6.91 0.04
N TYR A 117 5.87 -5.78 0.40
CA TYR A 117 5.71 -5.18 1.72
C TYR A 117 4.27 -4.72 2.00
N ILE A 118 3.64 -4.03 1.04
CA ILE A 118 2.22 -3.63 1.15
C ILE A 118 1.34 -4.86 1.34
N LYS A 119 1.57 -5.93 0.56
CA LYS A 119 0.80 -7.17 0.64
C LYS A 119 0.99 -7.87 1.98
N ASP A 120 2.22 -7.91 2.49
CA ASP A 120 2.55 -8.49 3.81
C ASP A 120 1.88 -7.71 4.95
N ASN A 121 1.87 -6.38 4.88
CA ASN A 121 1.17 -5.54 5.86
C ASN A 121 -0.34 -5.82 5.85
N GLY A 122 -0.95 -5.83 4.67
CA GLY A 122 -2.36 -6.10 4.52
C GLY A 122 -2.76 -7.50 5.00
N ASN A 123 -1.97 -8.51 4.65
CA ASN A 123 -2.19 -9.89 5.10
C ASN A 123 -2.02 -10.04 6.62
N TYR A 124 -1.10 -9.28 7.22
CA TYR A 124 -0.96 -9.20 8.68
C TYR A 124 -2.20 -8.55 9.32
N ALA A 125 -2.68 -7.44 8.76
CA ALA A 125 -3.89 -6.77 9.21
C ALA A 125 -5.13 -7.66 9.10
N ARG A 126 -5.29 -8.42 8.00
CA ARG A 126 -6.39 -9.38 7.84
C ARG A 126 -6.36 -10.47 8.92
N LYS A 127 -5.20 -11.04 9.23
CA LYS A 127 -5.04 -12.03 10.31
C LYS A 127 -5.47 -11.46 11.66
N TYR A 128 -5.08 -10.21 11.94
CA TYR A 128 -5.53 -9.51 13.14
C TYR A 128 -7.05 -9.29 13.14
N ALA A 129 -7.62 -8.78 12.05
CA ALA A 129 -9.07 -8.55 11.91
C ALA A 129 -9.91 -9.83 12.07
N ASN A 130 -9.38 -10.97 11.62
CA ASN A 130 -10.01 -12.29 11.75
C ASN A 130 -9.84 -12.92 13.15
N GLY A 131 -9.11 -12.28 14.07
CA GLY A 131 -8.83 -12.80 15.40
C GLY A 131 -7.78 -13.92 15.44
N GLU A 132 -7.04 -14.15 14.35
CA GLU A 132 -5.90 -15.07 14.33
C GLU A 132 -4.70 -14.53 15.13
N ILE A 133 -4.62 -13.19 15.26
CA ILE A 133 -3.66 -12.47 16.12
C ILE A 133 -4.48 -11.73 17.18
N SER A 134 -4.16 -11.94 18.45
CA SER A 134 -4.83 -11.23 19.56
C SER A 134 -4.21 -9.86 19.84
N ASP A 135 -4.94 -8.99 20.54
CA ASP A 135 -4.47 -7.65 20.97
C ASP A 135 -3.14 -7.70 21.75
N ASN A 136 -2.87 -8.79 22.47
CA ASN A 136 -1.62 -8.96 23.22
C ASN A 136 -0.43 -9.42 22.34
N GLN A 137 -0.69 -9.82 21.09
CA GLN A 137 0.29 -10.36 20.16
C GLN A 137 0.52 -9.47 18.94
N VAL A 138 -0.36 -8.49 18.71
CA VAL A 138 -0.30 -7.62 17.54
C VAL A 138 0.93 -6.72 17.59
N ASP A 139 1.67 -6.72 16.48
CA ASP A 139 2.72 -5.77 16.19
C ASP A 139 2.10 -4.67 15.33
N ILE A 140 1.72 -3.56 15.97
CA ILE A 140 0.98 -2.49 15.30
C ILE A 140 1.75 -1.86 14.13
N LEU A 141 3.09 -1.96 14.13
CA LEU A 141 3.94 -1.43 13.06
C LEU A 141 3.84 -2.26 11.77
N LYS A 142 3.28 -3.48 11.85
CA LYS A 142 3.06 -4.37 10.70
C LYS A 142 1.68 -4.25 10.09
N LEU A 143 0.74 -3.53 10.70
CA LEU A 143 -0.64 -3.42 10.20
C LEU A 143 -0.71 -2.66 8.87
N ALA A 144 -0.06 -1.50 8.80
CA ALA A 144 -0.07 -0.66 7.63
C ALA A 144 1.18 0.22 7.56
N TYR A 145 1.63 0.52 6.35
CA TYR A 145 2.57 1.59 6.08
C TYR A 145 1.82 2.79 5.49
N THR A 146 1.91 3.93 6.17
CA THR A 146 1.00 5.07 5.98
C THR A 146 1.67 6.32 5.41
N ASP A 147 2.97 6.28 5.13
CA ASP A 147 3.66 7.38 4.47
C ASP A 147 3.53 7.26 2.94
N ASP A 148 3.54 8.40 2.25
CA ASP A 148 3.28 8.46 0.80
C ASP A 148 4.42 7.88 -0.05
N ASP A 149 5.64 7.79 0.46
CA ASP A 149 6.86 7.56 -0.34
C ASP A 149 6.83 6.29 -1.22
N ILE A 150 6.37 5.16 -0.69
CA ILE A 150 6.25 3.93 -1.47
C ILE A 150 5.12 4.01 -2.51
N TYR A 151 4.05 4.75 -2.22
CA TYR A 151 2.91 4.91 -3.13
C TYR A 151 3.21 5.93 -4.24
N ASP A 152 3.94 6.98 -3.92
CA ASP A 152 4.50 7.95 -4.85
C ASP A 152 5.46 7.28 -5.82
N TYR A 153 6.34 6.40 -5.32
CA TYR A 153 7.26 5.64 -6.16
C TYR A 153 6.54 4.74 -7.17
N LEU A 154 5.49 4.04 -6.73
CA LEU A 154 4.65 3.21 -7.61
C LEU A 154 3.87 4.05 -8.62
N SER A 155 3.32 5.18 -8.18
CA SER A 155 2.57 6.10 -9.05
C SER A 155 3.47 6.68 -10.15
N ASP A 156 4.71 7.06 -9.82
CA ASP A 156 5.69 7.52 -10.80
C ASP A 156 6.10 6.43 -11.79
N ALA A 157 6.23 5.18 -11.35
CA ALA A 157 6.45 4.07 -12.27
C ALA A 157 5.28 3.94 -13.29
N ILE A 158 4.03 4.12 -12.85
CA ILE A 158 2.87 4.10 -13.75
C ILE A 158 2.87 5.31 -14.69
N ALA A 159 3.28 6.49 -14.21
CA ALA A 159 3.42 7.67 -15.05
C ALA A 159 4.51 7.49 -16.14
N GLU A 160 5.65 6.91 -15.79
CA GLU A 160 6.70 6.56 -16.75
C GLU A 160 6.20 5.55 -17.79
N TYR A 161 5.45 4.54 -17.34
CA TYR A 161 4.79 3.58 -18.23
C TYR A 161 3.84 4.27 -19.21
N TYR A 162 3.04 5.23 -18.74
CA TYR A 162 2.17 6.07 -19.57
C TYR A 162 2.96 6.95 -20.54
N LEU A 163 4.08 7.55 -20.11
CA LEU A 163 4.92 8.38 -20.97
C LEU A 163 5.52 7.58 -22.13
N ALA A 164 5.87 6.31 -21.90
CA ALA A 164 6.30 5.38 -22.94
C ALA A 164 5.12 4.88 -23.81
N HIS A 165 3.91 4.80 -23.26
CA HIS A 165 2.72 4.28 -23.91
C HIS A 165 1.53 5.24 -23.76
N LYS A 166 1.56 6.38 -24.46
CA LYS A 166 0.53 7.43 -24.31
C LYS A 166 -0.86 7.01 -24.78
N ALA A 167 -0.94 6.08 -25.74
CA ALA A 167 -2.22 5.55 -26.19
C ALA A 167 -2.81 4.62 -25.12
N PRO A 168 -4.10 4.75 -24.76
CA PRO A 168 -4.73 3.85 -23.80
C PRO A 168 -4.61 2.39 -24.24
N ILE A 169 -4.00 1.56 -23.40
CA ILE A 169 -3.90 0.12 -23.64
C ILE A 169 -5.15 -0.50 -23.06
N SER A 170 -5.88 -1.30 -23.86
CA SER A 170 -7.14 -1.91 -23.39
C SER A 170 -6.90 -2.78 -22.16
N TYR A 171 -7.78 -2.62 -21.17
CA TYR A 171 -7.85 -3.48 -19.99
C TYR A 171 -9.24 -4.10 -19.91
N GLU A 172 -9.28 -5.41 -19.72
CA GLU A 172 -10.53 -6.16 -19.57
C GLU A 172 -10.99 -6.09 -18.11
N ILE A 173 -12.21 -5.58 -17.91
CA ILE A 173 -12.87 -5.51 -16.61
C ILE A 173 -13.04 -6.92 -16.04
N LYS A 174 -12.71 -7.08 -14.75
CA LYS A 174 -12.83 -8.35 -14.03
C LYS A 174 -14.05 -8.33 -13.10
N ASP A 175 -14.98 -9.26 -13.29
CA ASP A 175 -16.23 -9.31 -12.52
C ASP A 175 -16.02 -9.51 -11.01
N PHE A 176 -14.92 -10.14 -10.62
CA PHE A 176 -14.57 -10.38 -9.22
C PHE A 176 -13.92 -9.17 -8.53
N ILE A 177 -13.44 -8.18 -9.29
CA ILE A 177 -12.83 -6.95 -8.76
C ILE A 177 -13.92 -5.91 -8.51
N TYR A 178 -14.10 -5.52 -7.26
CA TYR A 178 -15.13 -4.53 -6.92
C TYR A 178 -14.84 -3.16 -7.54
N ARG A 179 -15.95 -2.47 -7.84
CA ARG A 179 -16.00 -1.19 -8.55
C ARG A 179 -15.23 -0.08 -7.84
#